data_AF-A0A2W6WIZ7-F1
#
_entry.id   AF-A0A2W6WIZ7-F1
#
_cell.length_a   1.000
_cell.length_b   1.000
_cell.length_c   1.000
_cell.angle_alpha   90.00
_cell.angle_beta   90.00
_cell.angle_gamma   90.00
#
_symmetry.space_group_name_H-M   'P 1'
#
loop_
_entity.id
_entity.type
_entity.pdbx_description
1 polymer ?
#
loop_
_entity_poly.entity_id
_entity_poly.type
_entity_poly.pdbx_seq_one_letter_code
_entity_poly.pdbx_strand_id
1 'polypeptide(L)'
;MAARLGDHILEIALAQFIAQGPEKTSMDDIAAAANVSKRTPYARYGSKTGLLVAVMRHEIDDRLKPIAATMRTGYLRERLLRTAQKMLDLRSSPRPSGLKSSPIGFAVRMSTTSTSRPCLVSIREAG
;
A
#
# COMPACT_ATOMS: atom_id res chain seq x y z
N MET A 1 12.22 -9.38 17.54
CA MET A 1 10.77 -9.73 17.60
C MET A 1 9.87 -8.54 17.29
N ALA A 2 10.09 -7.37 17.90
CA ALA A 2 9.28 -6.17 17.67
C ALA A 2 9.29 -5.61 16.22
N ALA A 3 10.39 -5.79 15.47
CA ALA A 3 10.46 -5.34 14.07
C ALA A 3 9.46 -6.08 13.15
N ARG A 4 9.46 -7.42 13.20
CA ARG A 4 8.53 -8.27 12.44
C ARG A 4 7.06 -8.01 12.77
N LEU A 5 6.75 -7.72 14.04
CA LEU A 5 5.39 -7.34 14.44
C LEU A 5 4.98 -6.01 13.83
N GLY A 6 5.91 -5.06 13.75
CA GLY A 6 5.72 -3.79 13.06
C GLY A 6 5.41 -3.96 11.58
N ASP A 7 6.25 -4.71 10.88
CA ASP A 7 6.08 -4.98 9.45
C ASP A 7 4.74 -5.67 9.18
N HIS A 8 4.37 -6.66 10.00
CA HIS A 8 3.07 -7.33 9.90
C HIS A 8 1.87 -6.39 10.04
N ILE A 9 1.89 -5.46 11.01
CA ILE A 9 0.84 -4.46 11.17
C ILE A 9 0.77 -3.54 9.95
N LEU A 10 1.92 -3.15 9.40
CA LEU A 10 1.99 -2.26 8.22
C LEU A 10 1.45 -2.95 6.96
N GLU A 11 1.79 -4.22 6.74
CA GLU A 11 1.27 -5.04 5.63
C GLU A 11 -0.25 -5.16 5.67
N ILE A 12 -0.83 -5.43 6.84
CA ILE A 12 -2.28 -5.56 7.03
C ILE A 12 -2.98 -4.21 6.88
N ALA A 13 -2.43 -3.15 7.48
CA ALA A 13 -2.96 -1.80 7.36
C ALA A 13 -3.02 -1.37 5.89
N LEU A 14 -1.96 -1.63 5.13
CA LEU A 14 -1.90 -1.35 3.70
C LEU A 14 -2.98 -2.10 2.92
N ALA A 15 -3.13 -3.41 3.16
CA ALA A 15 -4.13 -4.21 2.48
C ALA A 15 -5.55 -3.67 2.71
N GLN A 16 -5.87 -3.25 3.94
CA GLN A 16 -7.17 -2.65 4.28
C GLN A 16 -7.35 -1.28 3.65
N PHE A 17 -6.34 -0.40 3.72
CA PHE A 17 -6.40 0.92 3.09
C PHE A 17 -6.63 0.85 1.59
N ILE A 18 -6.08 -0.18 0.93
CA ILE A 18 -6.25 -0.40 -0.51
C ILE A 18 -7.64 -0.96 -0.82
N ALA A 19 -8.12 -1.90 -0.02
CA ALA A 19 -9.40 -2.55 -0.27
C ALA A 19 -10.61 -1.64 0.03
N GLN A 20 -10.51 -0.80 1.06
CA GLN A 20 -11.67 -0.09 1.61
C GLN A 20 -11.49 1.43 1.64
N GLY A 21 -10.27 1.91 1.40
CA GLY A 21 -9.90 3.31 1.55
C GLY A 21 -9.54 3.67 3.01
N PRO A 22 -8.75 4.75 3.19
CA PRO A 22 -8.37 5.20 4.52
C PRO A 22 -9.58 5.65 5.33
N GLU A 23 -10.61 6.26 4.74
CA GLU A 23 -11.77 6.75 5.50
C GLU A 23 -12.52 5.65 6.25
N LYS A 24 -12.77 4.50 5.59
CA LYS A 24 -13.56 3.38 6.12
C LYS A 24 -12.77 2.44 7.04
N THR A 25 -11.45 2.55 7.06
CA THR A 25 -10.59 1.67 7.87
C THR A 25 -10.31 2.32 9.23
N SER A 26 -10.61 1.67 10.36
CA SER A 26 -10.24 2.17 11.69
C SER A 26 -8.95 1.53 12.21
N MET A 27 -8.32 2.15 13.21
CA MET A 27 -7.16 1.56 13.88
C MET A 27 -7.49 0.27 14.62
N ASP A 28 -8.73 0.16 15.11
CA ASP A 28 -9.22 -1.04 15.79
C ASP A 28 -9.41 -2.20 14.80
N ASP A 29 -9.91 -1.93 13.58
CA ASP A 29 -10.05 -2.94 12.52
C ASP A 29 -8.68 -3.50 12.10
N ILE A 30 -7.67 -2.64 12.04
CA ILE A 30 -6.29 -3.04 11.75
C ILE A 30 -5.72 -3.86 12.90
N ALA A 31 -5.95 -3.46 14.16
CA ALA A 31 -5.49 -4.21 15.33
C ALA A 31 -6.11 -5.61 15.36
N ALA A 32 -7.42 -5.70 15.10
CA ALA A 32 -8.15 -6.96 15.03
C ALA A 32 -7.64 -7.86 13.90
N ALA A 33 -7.45 -7.31 12.70
CA ALA A 33 -6.95 -8.07 11.56
C ALA A 33 -5.50 -8.54 11.74
N ALA A 34 -4.65 -7.75 12.41
CA ALA A 34 -3.29 -8.13 12.75
C ALA A 34 -3.16 -9.04 13.98
N ASN A 35 -4.29 -9.42 14.60
CA ASN A 35 -4.34 -10.23 15.82
C ASN A 35 -3.45 -9.66 16.94
N VAL A 36 -3.48 -8.33 17.11
CA VAL A 36 -2.72 -7.61 18.15
C VAL A 36 -3.65 -6.88 19.11
N SER A 37 -3.15 -6.57 20.30
CA SER A 37 -3.90 -5.73 21.24
C SER A 37 -4.16 -4.35 20.62
N LYS A 38 -5.35 -3.76 20.88
CA LYS A 38 -5.67 -2.40 20.44
C LYS A 38 -4.61 -1.39 20.85
N ARG A 39 -4.02 -1.53 22.04
CA ARG A 39 -2.98 -0.63 22.55
C ARG A 39 -1.71 -0.63 21.70
N THR A 40 -1.41 -1.71 20.97
CA THR A 40 -0.16 -1.87 20.21
C THR A 40 -0.02 -0.86 19.06
N PRO A 41 -0.95 -0.75 18.10
CA PRO A 41 -0.85 0.24 17.03
C PRO A 41 -0.99 1.69 17.54
N TYR A 42 -1.80 1.95 18.57
CA TYR A 42 -1.87 3.28 19.20
C TYR A 42 -0.55 3.68 19.87
N ALA A 43 0.09 2.78 20.62
CA ALA A 43 1.37 3.06 21.27
C ALA A 43 2.51 3.27 20.25
N ARG A 44 2.44 2.61 19.10
CA ARG A 44 3.54 2.58 18.12
C ARG A 44 3.44 3.67 17.06
N TYR A 45 2.23 4.01 16.64
CA TYR A 45 1.99 4.94 15.52
C TYR A 45 1.19 6.18 15.95
N GLY A 46 0.63 6.19 17.15
CA GLY A 46 -0.08 7.32 17.77
C GLY A 46 -1.47 7.58 17.20
N SER A 47 -1.58 7.70 15.88
CA SER A 47 -2.82 8.02 15.18
C SER A 47 -2.96 7.25 13.87
N LYS A 48 -4.18 7.24 13.32
CA LYS A 48 -4.47 6.68 12.00
C LYS A 48 -3.64 7.33 10.90
N THR A 49 -3.46 8.65 10.97
CA THR A 49 -2.57 9.40 10.05
C THR A 49 -1.11 8.97 10.23
N GLY A 50 -0.65 8.82 11.48
CA GLY A 50 0.70 8.33 11.77
C GLY A 50 0.95 6.92 11.22
N LEU A 51 -0.04 6.04 11.33
CA LEU A 51 -0.01 4.70 10.74
C LEU A 51 0.02 4.76 9.21
N LEU A 52 -0.80 5.61 8.59
CA LEU A 52 -0.82 5.80 7.13
C LEU A 52 0.53 6.29 6.61
N VAL A 53 1.16 7.27 7.28
CA VAL A 53 2.50 7.74 6.92
C VAL A 53 3.53 6.62 7.08
N ALA A 54 3.45 5.84 8.16
CA ALA A 54 4.36 4.71 8.39
C ALA A 54 4.22 3.63 7.30
N VAL A 55 2.99 3.32 6.89
CA VAL A 55 2.70 2.40 5.78
C VAL A 55 3.30 2.91 4.47
N MET A 56 3.06 4.18 4.13
CA MET A 56 3.59 4.78 2.91
C MET A 56 5.13 4.75 2.87
N ARG A 57 5.78 5.08 4.00
CA ARG A 57 7.24 5.01 4.11
C ARG A 57 7.77 3.58 3.95
N HIS A 58 7.16 2.64 4.65
CA HIS A 58 7.54 1.23 4.56
C HIS A 58 7.47 0.71 3.12
N GLU A 59 6.40 1.04 2.42
CA GLU A 59 6.21 0.64 1.03
C GLU A 59 7.17 1.33 0.05
N ILE A 60 7.43 2.62 0.24
CA ILE A 60 8.43 3.34 -0.56
C ILE A 60 9.81 2.71 -0.35
N ASP A 61 10.19 2.44 0.89
CA ASP A 61 11.47 1.84 1.23
C ASP A 61 11.58 0.43 0.66
N ASP A 62 10.52 -0.40 0.76
CA ASP A 62 10.53 -1.75 0.23
C ASP A 62 10.65 -1.78 -1.30
N ARG A 63 10.02 -0.82 -1.98
CA ARG A 63 10.16 -0.67 -3.45
C ARG A 63 11.51 -0.10 -3.87
N LEU A 64 12.13 0.77 -3.07
CA LEU A 64 13.42 1.40 -3.39
C LEU A 64 14.62 0.49 -3.07
N LYS A 65 14.56 -0.33 -2.03
CA LYS A 65 15.63 -1.28 -1.65
C LYS A 65 16.17 -2.13 -2.81
N PRO A 66 15.33 -2.80 -3.63
CA PRO A 66 15.82 -3.61 -4.74
C PRO A 66 16.45 -2.77 -5.85
N ILE A 67 15.98 -1.55 -6.08
CA ILE A 67 16.58 -0.61 -7.06
C ILE A 67 17.95 -0.14 -6.57
N ALA A 68 18.07 0.22 -5.28
CA ALA A 68 19.36 0.56 -4.70
C ALA A 68 20.36 -0.62 -4.75
N ALA A 69 19.86 -1.86 -4.73
CA ALA A 69 20.69 -3.06 -4.83
C ALA A 69 21.27 -3.32 -6.22
N THR A 70 20.60 -2.91 -7.30
CA THR A 70 21.14 -3.07 -8.68
C THR A 70 22.36 -2.21 -8.94
N MET A 71 22.57 -1.18 -8.11
CA MET A 71 23.69 -0.24 -8.20
C MET A 71 24.96 -0.70 -7.48
N ARG A 72 25.00 -1.89 -6.85
CA ARG A 72 26.16 -2.29 -6.02
C ARG A 72 27.31 -2.97 -6.77
N THR A 73 27.06 -3.59 -7.93
CA THR A 73 28.05 -4.46 -8.58
C THR A 73 28.07 -4.28 -10.11
N GLY A 74 29.24 -4.52 -10.72
CA GLY A 74 29.47 -4.48 -12.18
C GLY A 74 29.88 -3.11 -12.73
N TYR A 75 30.10 -3.06 -14.05
CA TYR A 75 30.47 -1.83 -14.75
C TYR A 75 29.32 -0.80 -14.76
N LEU A 76 29.65 0.50 -14.80
CA LEU A 76 28.69 1.60 -14.70
C LEU A 76 27.52 1.48 -15.71
N ARG A 77 27.83 1.14 -16.96
CA ARG A 77 26.82 0.96 -18.02
C ARG A 77 25.82 -0.13 -17.69
N GLU A 78 26.29 -1.27 -17.16
CA GLU A 78 25.41 -2.37 -16.74
C GLU A 78 24.57 -2.00 -15.52
N ARG A 79 25.14 -1.27 -14.56
CA ARG A 79 24.42 -0.80 -13.37
C ARG A 79 23.28 0.14 -13.76
N LEU A 80 23.52 1.08 -14.67
CA LEU A 80 22.49 1.99 -15.19
C LEU A 80 21.40 1.24 -15.94
N LEU A 81 21.77 0.31 -16.83
CA LEU A 81 20.80 -0.51 -17.56
C LEU A 81 19.97 -1.39 -16.62
N ARG A 82 20.59 -2.11 -15.66
CA ARG A 82 19.86 -2.93 -14.68
C ARG A 82 18.88 -2.11 -13.84
N THR A 83 19.30 -0.93 -13.41
CA THR A 83 18.47 -0.03 -12.59
C THR A 83 17.31 0.53 -13.41
N ALA A 84 17.56 1.00 -14.63
CA ALA A 84 16.51 1.49 -15.53
C ALA A 84 15.50 0.39 -15.89
N GLN A 85 15.98 -0.83 -16.19
CA GLN A 85 15.14 -2.00 -16.45
C GLN A 85 14.25 -2.30 -15.25
N LYS A 86 14.82 -2.30 -14.04
CA LYS A 86 14.06 -2.57 -12.81
C LYS A 86 13.01 -1.50 -12.50
N MET A 87 13.32 -0.23 -12.78
CA MET A 87 12.35 0.86 -12.66
C MET A 87 11.20 0.71 -13.67
N LEU A 88 11.51 0.28 -14.90
CA LEU A 88 10.50 -0.03 -15.92
C LEU A 88 9.64 -1.23 -15.53
N ASP A 89 10.22 -2.33 -15.05
CA ASP A 89 9.50 -3.53 -14.58
C ASP A 89 8.49 -3.21 -13.46
N LEU A 90 8.84 -2.26 -12.58
CA LEU A 90 7.94 -1.79 -11.52
C LEU A 90 6.71 -1.03 -12.06
N ARG A 91 6.75 -0.59 -13.33
CA ARG A 91 5.69 0.16 -14.02
C ARG A 91 4.98 -0.69 -15.07
N SER A 92 5.70 -1.54 -15.80
CA SER A 92 5.19 -2.44 -16.84
C SER A 92 5.16 -3.87 -16.32
N SER A 93 4.12 -4.23 -15.58
CA SER A 93 3.84 -5.64 -15.28
C SER A 93 2.88 -6.23 -16.33
N PRO A 94 3.32 -7.21 -17.15
CA PRO A 94 2.43 -8.24 -17.67
C PRO A 94 2.23 -9.31 -16.60
N ARG A 95 0.97 -9.62 -16.26
CA ARG A 95 0.59 -10.78 -15.40
C ARG A 95 1.17 -12.07 -15.99
N PRO A 96 1.71 -12.99 -15.18
CA PRO A 96 0.89 -14.11 -14.71
C PRO A 96 1.12 -14.54 -13.24
N SER A 97 0.14 -15.30 -12.76
CA SER A 97 -0.05 -15.99 -11.48
C SER A 97 1.21 -16.47 -10.74
N GLY A 98 1.43 -15.92 -9.54
CA GLY A 98 2.45 -16.35 -8.60
C GLY A 98 2.39 -15.53 -7.33
N LEU A 99 1.52 -15.94 -6.42
CA LEU A 99 1.26 -15.42 -5.08
C LEU A 99 2.53 -14.91 -4.33
N LYS A 100 2.79 -13.60 -4.45
CA LYS A 100 3.42 -12.73 -3.44
C LYS A 100 2.81 -11.34 -3.65
N SER A 101 1.62 -11.12 -3.08
CA SER A 101 0.80 -9.94 -3.31
C SER A 101 1.35 -8.73 -2.56
N SER A 102 2.24 -7.96 -3.19
CA SER A 102 2.38 -6.53 -2.85
C SER A 102 1.08 -5.82 -3.31
N PRO A 103 0.31 -5.23 -2.39
CA PRO A 103 -1.03 -4.72 -2.72
C PRO A 103 -1.00 -3.38 -3.46
N ILE A 104 0.14 -2.67 -3.54
CA ILE A 104 0.25 -1.39 -4.28
C ILE A 104 0.06 -1.54 -5.79
N GLY A 105 0.44 -2.67 -6.38
CA GLY A 105 0.18 -2.93 -7.80
C GLY A 105 -1.32 -2.98 -8.13
N PHE A 106 -2.15 -3.28 -7.13
CA PHE A 106 -3.61 -3.36 -7.25
C PHE A 106 -4.29 -2.01 -6.95
N ALA A 107 -3.78 -1.24 -5.98
CA ALA A 107 -4.38 0.04 -5.57
C ALA A 107 -4.34 1.13 -6.64
N VAL A 108 -3.24 1.22 -7.41
CA VAL A 108 -3.12 2.18 -8.51
C VAL A 108 -4.10 1.86 -9.66
N ARG A 109 -4.67 0.64 -9.70
CA ARG A 109 -5.65 0.23 -10.70
C ARG A 109 -7.09 0.65 -10.36
N MET A 110 -7.44 0.90 -9.09
CA MET A 110 -8.82 1.19 -8.68
C MET A 110 -9.19 2.68 -8.73
N SER A 111 -8.24 3.61 -8.66
CA SER A 111 -8.52 5.06 -8.62
C SER A 111 -8.92 5.70 -9.95
N THR A 112 -8.92 4.95 -11.08
CA THR A 112 -9.32 5.49 -12.40
C THR A 112 -10.65 4.97 -12.93
N THR A 113 -11.44 4.21 -12.15
CA THR A 113 -12.78 3.76 -12.55
C THR A 113 -13.86 4.01 -11.50
N SER A 114 -13.90 5.21 -10.91
CA SER A 114 -15.11 5.68 -10.22
C SER A 114 -15.17 7.20 -10.11
N THR A 115 -15.48 7.87 -11.21
CA THR A 115 -16.15 9.17 -11.17
C THR A 115 -17.33 9.16 -12.13
N SER A 116 -18.49 9.51 -11.57
CA SER A 116 -19.73 9.96 -12.21
C SER A 116 -20.71 8.92 -12.76
N ARG A 117 -21.58 8.46 -11.88
CA ARG A 117 -23.02 8.72 -12.04
C ARG A 117 -23.57 9.35 -10.76
N PRO A 118 -24.17 10.56 -10.83
CA PRO A 118 -24.82 11.15 -9.66
C PRO A 118 -26.05 10.34 -9.27
N CYS A 119 -26.18 10.07 -7.97
CA CYS A 119 -27.39 9.52 -7.37
C CYS A 119 -28.60 10.39 -7.74
N LEU A 120 -29.61 9.73 -8.30
CA LEU A 120 -31.01 10.13 -8.23
C LEU A 120 -31.38 10.37 -6.75
N VAL A 121 -31.60 11.63 -6.38
CA VAL A 121 -32.51 11.97 -5.29
C VAL A 121 -33.83 12.37 -5.93
N SER A 122 -34.80 11.51 -5.67
CA SER A 122 -36.23 11.71 -5.79
C SER A 122 -36.65 13.05 -5.18
N ILE A 123 -37.17 13.97 -6.00
CA ILE A 123 -38.13 14.97 -5.55
C ILE A 123 -39.41 14.70 -6.34
N ARG A 124 -40.34 14.02 -5.67
CA ARG A 124 -41.73 13.87 -6.08
C ARG A 124 -42.55 14.74 -5.13
N GLU A 125 -43.35 15.62 -5.72
CA GLU A 125 -44.64 16.16 -5.24
C GLU A 125 -44.63 17.20 -4.10
N ALA A 126 -44.84 18.45 -4.52
CA ALA A 126 -45.72 19.40 -3.83
C ALA A 126 -46.47 20.19 -4.92
N GLY A 127 -47.59 19.61 -5.36
CA GLY A 127 -48.66 20.26 -6.10
C GLY A 127 -49.95 20.00 -5.32
#